data_AF-A0A7C2M2L4-F1
#
_entry.id   AF-A0A7C2M2L4-F1
#
_cell.length_a   1.000
_cell.length_b   1.000
_cell.length_c   1.000
_cell.angle_alpha   90.00
_cell.angle_beta   90.00
_cell.angle_gamma   90.00
#
_symmetry.space_group_name_H-M   'P 1'
#
loop_
_entity.id
_entity.type
_entity.pdbx_description
1 polymer ?
#
loop_
_entity_poly.entity_id
_entity_poly.type
_entity_poly.pdbx_seq_one_letter_code
_entity_poly.pdbx_strand_id
1 'polypeptide(L)'
;STRCGTTGLRPTYGRVTRAGAMALSWTMDKVGPICRSASDCAIVFDFLRGPDPEDQSLIEAGYSFPGKPDLSGLRIGYLKSAFEGDYEVAEFDRKTLGVLRKLGAAPEPVELLPEGLPVEALSLILEAEAAAAFDELTRSNRDTLLVRQHRYAWPNIFRTARFIPAVEYIQANRIRYDLVQEFHERIKAYDVVVAPSFHGSSQLLATNLTGHPVVVVPNGFKDDGSPTSISFLGNLFDEGTVLAVASAYQEASGFHKKRPPLFSGGQ
;
A
#
# COMPACT_ATOMS: atom_id res chain seq x y z
N SER A 1 8.45 0.63 -4.72
CA SER A 1 7.97 1.12 -6.02
C SER A 1 8.36 2.57 -6.28
N THR A 2 7.93 3.53 -5.43
CA THR A 2 8.14 4.98 -5.62
C THR A 2 9.56 5.36 -5.97
N ARG A 3 10.55 5.04 -5.11
CA ARG A 3 11.96 5.45 -5.29
C ARG A 3 12.61 4.98 -6.59
N CYS A 4 12.09 3.91 -7.19
CA CYS A 4 12.65 3.30 -8.40
C CYS A 4 11.75 3.50 -9.63
N GLY A 5 10.64 4.22 -9.52
CA GLY A 5 9.72 4.45 -10.65
C GLY A 5 9.09 3.16 -11.17
N THR A 6 8.82 2.21 -10.27
CA THR A 6 8.19 0.91 -10.60
C THR A 6 6.76 0.85 -10.09
N THR A 7 6.03 -0.17 -10.52
CA THR A 7 4.69 -0.49 -10.03
C THR A 7 4.78 -1.51 -8.92
N GLY A 8 4.03 -1.33 -7.82
CA GLY A 8 3.96 -2.31 -6.75
C GLY A 8 2.51 -2.61 -6.40
N LEU A 9 2.18 -3.89 -6.27
CA LEU A 9 0.93 -4.34 -5.66
C LEU A 9 1.23 -4.81 -4.24
N ARG A 10 0.53 -4.24 -3.27
CA ARG A 10 0.39 -4.83 -1.94
C ARG A 10 -0.99 -5.49 -1.88
N PRO A 11 -1.10 -6.81 -2.01
CA PRO A 11 -2.41 -7.48 -2.17
C PRO A 11 -3.23 -7.43 -0.88
N THR A 12 -4.42 -8.01 -0.89
CA THR A 12 -5.20 -8.23 0.32
C THR A 12 -4.39 -9.11 1.29
N TYR A 13 -4.49 -8.84 2.60
CA TYR A 13 -3.90 -9.73 3.61
C TYR A 13 -4.48 -11.15 3.45
N GLY A 14 -3.61 -12.15 3.46
CA GLY A 14 -4.01 -13.56 3.27
C GLY A 14 -4.17 -14.02 1.81
N ARG A 15 -3.71 -13.26 0.80
CA ARG A 15 -3.78 -13.72 -0.62
C ARG A 15 -2.57 -14.52 -1.08
N VAL A 16 -1.39 -14.16 -0.59
CA VAL A 16 -0.11 -14.72 -0.99
C VAL A 16 0.56 -15.25 0.26
N THR A 17 1.08 -16.47 0.15
CA THR A 17 1.76 -17.14 1.27
C THR A 17 2.92 -16.30 1.78
N ARG A 18 3.12 -16.35 3.09
CA ARG A 18 4.27 -15.78 3.78
C ARG A 18 5.18 -16.88 4.33
N ALA A 19 4.89 -18.15 4.05
CA ALA A 19 5.79 -19.24 4.35
C ALA A 19 7.16 -18.98 3.69
N GLY A 20 8.24 -19.13 4.47
CA GLY A 20 9.59 -18.82 4.03
C GLY A 20 9.94 -17.32 3.95
N ALA A 21 9.00 -16.40 4.15
CA ALA A 21 9.29 -14.98 4.27
C ALA A 21 9.79 -14.62 5.68
N MET A 22 10.75 -13.71 5.75
CA MET A 22 11.15 -13.10 7.03
C MET A 22 10.11 -12.04 7.40
N ALA A 23 9.13 -12.43 8.21
CA ALA A 23 8.08 -11.53 8.68
C ALA A 23 8.63 -10.46 9.65
N LEU A 24 8.22 -9.22 9.43
CA LEU A 24 8.34 -8.10 10.35
C LEU A 24 7.08 -7.95 11.22
N SER A 25 5.89 -8.17 10.67
CA SER A 25 4.61 -8.10 11.38
C SER A 25 3.66 -9.16 10.88
N TRP A 26 3.35 -10.14 11.73
CA TRP A 26 2.47 -11.26 11.39
C TRP A 26 1.04 -10.83 11.05
N THR A 27 0.58 -9.69 11.55
CA THR A 27 -0.79 -9.24 11.30
C THR A 27 -0.91 -8.23 10.17
N MET A 28 0.20 -7.79 9.55
CA MET A 28 0.19 -6.76 8.50
C MET A 28 1.05 -7.09 7.29
N ASP A 29 2.03 -8.00 7.39
CA ASP A 29 2.89 -8.32 6.26
C ASP A 29 2.11 -8.98 5.12
N LYS A 30 2.48 -8.59 3.90
CA LYS A 30 1.90 -9.06 2.64
C LYS A 30 3.02 -9.19 1.62
N VAL A 31 3.16 -10.36 1.01
CA VAL A 31 4.04 -10.55 -0.14
C VAL A 31 3.28 -10.10 -1.39
N GLY A 32 3.91 -9.25 -2.21
CA GLY A 32 3.28 -8.71 -3.41
C GLY A 32 4.30 -8.33 -4.48
N PRO A 33 3.90 -8.34 -5.76
CA PRO A 33 4.82 -8.11 -6.86
C PRO A 33 5.22 -6.64 -6.99
N ILE A 34 6.47 -6.43 -7.39
CA ILE A 34 6.97 -5.17 -7.93
C ILE A 34 7.35 -5.43 -9.38
N CYS A 35 6.66 -4.77 -10.31
CA CYS A 35 6.84 -4.93 -11.75
C CYS A 35 6.95 -3.56 -12.44
N ARG A 36 7.07 -3.56 -13.78
CA ARG A 36 7.10 -2.30 -14.54
C ARG A 36 5.70 -1.72 -14.71
N SER A 37 4.69 -2.55 -14.93
CA SER A 37 3.30 -2.13 -15.08
C SER A 37 2.35 -2.84 -14.11
N ALA A 38 1.13 -2.31 -13.97
CA ALA A 38 0.07 -2.92 -13.18
C ALA A 38 -0.44 -4.21 -13.83
N SER A 39 -0.44 -4.31 -15.16
CA SER A 39 -0.75 -5.56 -15.87
C SER A 39 0.32 -6.64 -15.62
N ASP A 40 1.60 -6.28 -15.56
CA ASP A 40 2.65 -7.22 -15.14
C ASP A 40 2.42 -7.69 -13.68
N CYS A 41 2.07 -6.76 -12.78
CA CYS A 41 1.73 -7.11 -11.39
C CYS A 41 0.52 -8.06 -11.33
N ALA A 42 -0.48 -7.90 -12.20
CA ALA A 42 -1.63 -8.80 -12.29
C ALA A 42 -1.22 -10.22 -12.66
N ILE A 43 -0.35 -10.38 -13.67
CA ILE A 43 0.17 -11.69 -14.09
C ILE A 43 0.97 -12.36 -12.97
N VAL A 44 1.90 -11.62 -12.34
CA VAL A 44 2.73 -12.19 -11.26
C VAL A 44 1.88 -12.50 -10.03
N PHE A 45 0.90 -11.65 -9.69
CA PHE A 45 -0.01 -11.90 -8.59
C PHE A 45 -0.84 -13.17 -8.81
N ASP A 46 -1.36 -13.38 -10.02
CA ASP A 46 -2.12 -14.58 -10.35
C ASP A 46 -1.31 -15.87 -10.17
N PHE A 47 -0.01 -15.81 -10.45
CA PHE A 47 0.91 -16.92 -10.19
C PHE A 47 1.21 -17.12 -8.69
N LEU A 48 1.32 -16.04 -7.93
CA LEU A 48 1.69 -16.10 -6.50
C LEU A 48 0.54 -16.47 -5.57
N ARG A 49 -0.70 -16.13 -5.94
CA ARG A 49 -1.88 -16.40 -5.08
C ARG A 49 -2.22 -17.88 -5.07
N GLY A 50 -2.81 -18.34 -3.98
CA GLY A 50 -3.30 -19.70 -3.86
C GLY A 50 -3.13 -20.25 -2.46
N PRO A 51 -3.67 -21.45 -2.20
CA PRO A 51 -3.51 -22.12 -0.92
C PRO A 51 -2.07 -22.58 -0.71
N ASP A 52 -1.64 -22.53 0.55
CA ASP A 52 -0.37 -23.08 1.02
C ASP A 52 -0.62 -23.73 2.40
N PRO A 53 -0.35 -25.03 2.58
CA PRO A 53 -0.56 -25.70 3.86
C PRO A 53 0.33 -25.17 4.99
N GLU A 54 1.44 -24.49 4.68
CA GLU A 54 2.34 -23.90 5.69
C GLU A 54 1.86 -22.54 6.20
N ASP A 55 0.89 -21.90 5.53
CA ASP A 55 0.36 -20.59 5.91
C ASP A 55 -1.15 -20.63 6.17
N GLN A 56 -1.51 -20.74 7.44
CA GLN A 56 -2.91 -20.76 7.91
C GLN A 56 -3.61 -19.40 7.83
N SER A 57 -2.89 -18.32 7.48
CA SER A 57 -3.49 -16.99 7.33
C SER A 57 -4.12 -16.76 5.95
N LEU A 58 -3.96 -17.73 5.03
CA LEU A 58 -4.47 -17.63 3.67
C LEU A 58 -5.99 -17.71 3.60
N ILE A 59 -6.55 -16.89 2.72
CA ILE A 59 -7.98 -16.81 2.45
C ILE A 59 -8.19 -17.05 0.96
N GLU A 60 -8.87 -18.16 0.66
CA GLU A 60 -9.27 -18.48 -0.70
C GLU A 60 -10.35 -17.51 -1.18
N ALA A 61 -10.08 -16.87 -2.32
CA ALA A 61 -11.02 -16.00 -2.99
C ALA A 61 -10.72 -15.98 -4.49
N GLY A 62 -11.77 -15.80 -5.29
CA GLY A 62 -11.66 -15.68 -6.74
C GLY A 62 -10.74 -14.53 -7.17
N TYR A 63 -10.31 -14.58 -8.42
CA TYR A 63 -9.52 -13.52 -9.03
C TYR A 63 -9.88 -13.42 -10.51
N SER A 64 -10.07 -12.19 -10.98
CA SER A 64 -10.29 -11.88 -12.39
C SER A 64 -9.68 -10.53 -12.70
N PHE A 65 -8.87 -10.45 -13.75
CA PHE A 65 -8.30 -9.19 -14.23
C PHE A 65 -9.05 -8.75 -15.50
N PRO A 66 -9.88 -7.68 -15.46
CA PRO A 66 -10.72 -7.29 -16.58
C PRO A 66 -9.95 -6.63 -17.75
N GLY A 67 -8.62 -6.52 -17.68
CA GLY A 67 -7.80 -5.96 -18.76
C GLY A 67 -7.97 -4.45 -18.90
N LYS A 68 -8.93 -4.01 -19.72
CA LYS A 68 -9.24 -2.60 -19.99
C LYS A 68 -10.66 -2.30 -19.49
N PRO A 69 -10.82 -1.79 -18.26
CA PRO A 69 -12.13 -1.48 -17.73
C PRO A 69 -12.71 -0.22 -18.38
N ASP A 70 -14.04 -0.14 -18.47
CA ASP A 70 -14.73 1.13 -18.73
C ASP A 70 -14.79 1.94 -17.43
N LEU A 71 -14.00 3.02 -17.37
CA LEU A 71 -13.88 3.85 -16.17
C LEU A 71 -15.14 4.69 -15.91
N SER A 72 -16.01 4.88 -16.90
CA SER A 72 -17.24 5.67 -16.74
C SER A 72 -18.31 4.96 -15.90
N GLY A 73 -18.26 3.62 -15.85
CA GLY A 73 -19.14 2.79 -15.03
C GLY A 73 -18.63 2.55 -13.61
N LEU A 74 -17.42 3.02 -13.26
CA LEU A 74 -16.80 2.77 -11.96
C LEU A 74 -16.96 3.95 -11.00
N ARG A 75 -17.24 3.63 -9.74
CA ARG A 75 -17.27 4.57 -8.62
C ARG A 75 -15.84 4.79 -8.13
N ILE A 76 -15.19 5.81 -8.69
CA ILE A 76 -13.82 6.18 -8.31
C ILE A 76 -13.87 7.32 -7.31
N GLY A 77 -13.32 7.10 -6.11
CA GLY A 77 -13.13 8.13 -5.10
C GLY A 77 -11.71 8.69 -5.11
N TYR A 78 -11.50 9.82 -4.46
CA TYR A 78 -10.16 10.29 -4.07
C TYR A 78 -10.17 10.85 -2.64
N LEU A 79 -9.13 10.54 -1.86
CA LEU A 79 -9.07 10.94 -0.46
C LEU A 79 -8.85 12.46 -0.35
N LYS A 80 -9.92 13.22 -0.10
CA LYS A 80 -9.95 14.68 -0.30
C LYS A 80 -8.87 15.38 0.51
N SER A 81 -8.83 15.13 1.82
CA SER A 81 -7.84 15.66 2.76
C SER A 81 -6.39 15.47 2.29
N ALA A 82 -6.08 14.37 1.60
CA ALA A 82 -4.74 14.10 1.11
C ALA A 82 -4.33 14.93 -0.11
N PHE A 83 -5.28 15.44 -0.90
CA PHE A 83 -4.99 16.28 -2.07
C PHE A 83 -4.95 17.78 -1.77
N GLU A 84 -5.30 18.18 -0.54
CA GLU A 84 -5.30 19.57 -0.09
C GLU A 84 -3.90 20.06 0.30
N GLY A 85 -3.72 21.37 0.35
CA GLY A 85 -2.45 22.01 0.71
C GLY A 85 -1.43 22.07 -0.44
N ASP A 86 -0.25 22.58 -0.11
CA ASP A 86 0.89 22.64 -1.01
C ASP A 86 2.02 21.76 -0.45
N TYR A 87 2.49 20.83 -1.27
CA TYR A 87 3.53 19.88 -0.94
C TYR A 87 4.31 19.51 -2.20
N GLU A 88 5.54 19.04 -2.03
CA GLU A 88 6.54 18.88 -3.10
C GLU A 88 6.01 18.21 -4.38
N VAL A 89 5.07 17.26 -4.26
CA VAL A 89 4.55 16.47 -5.38
C VAL A 89 3.05 16.69 -5.69
N ALA A 90 2.43 17.72 -5.11
CA ALA A 90 0.99 17.98 -5.21
C ALA A 90 0.49 18.10 -6.66
N GLU A 91 1.28 18.76 -7.52
CA GLU A 91 0.95 18.91 -8.93
C GLU A 91 0.89 17.57 -9.68
N PHE A 92 1.76 16.60 -9.35
CA PHE A 92 1.73 15.27 -9.96
C PHE A 92 0.49 14.49 -9.52
N ASP A 93 0.15 14.60 -8.24
CA ASP A 93 -1.04 13.94 -7.68
C ASP A 93 -2.31 14.54 -8.30
N ARG A 94 -2.48 15.86 -8.34
CA ARG A 94 -3.64 16.52 -9.00
C ARG A 94 -3.77 16.16 -10.47
N LYS A 95 -2.65 16.11 -11.20
CA LYS A 95 -2.63 15.68 -12.62
C LYS A 95 -3.13 14.25 -12.79
N THR A 96 -2.95 13.37 -11.81
CA THR A 96 -3.49 12.01 -11.84
C THR A 96 -5.02 12.01 -11.95
N LEU A 97 -5.70 12.83 -11.14
CA LEU A 97 -7.16 12.98 -11.22
C LEU A 97 -7.59 13.51 -12.59
N GLY A 98 -6.82 14.44 -13.18
CA GLY A 98 -7.04 14.95 -14.53
C GLY A 98 -6.93 13.87 -15.62
N VAL A 99 -5.96 12.95 -15.51
CA VAL A 99 -5.82 11.81 -16.42
C VAL A 99 -7.01 10.87 -16.29
N LEU A 100 -7.44 10.55 -15.07
CA LEU A 100 -8.62 9.70 -14.85
C LEU A 100 -9.90 10.32 -15.44
N ARG A 101 -10.10 11.63 -15.28
CA ARG A 101 -11.23 12.35 -15.91
C ARG A 101 -11.20 12.27 -17.43
N LYS A 102 -10.02 12.39 -18.05
CA LYS A 102 -9.87 12.22 -19.51
C LYS A 102 -10.18 10.80 -19.99
N LEU A 103 -10.00 9.80 -19.13
CA LEU A 103 -10.37 8.41 -19.40
C LEU A 103 -11.85 8.10 -19.14
N GLY A 104 -12.66 9.09 -18.78
CA GLY A 104 -14.11 8.95 -18.57
C GLY A 104 -14.52 8.69 -17.13
N ALA A 105 -13.58 8.61 -16.18
CA ALA A 105 -13.92 8.52 -14.76
C ALA A 105 -14.49 9.86 -14.25
N ALA A 106 -15.31 9.78 -13.20
CA ALA A 106 -15.72 10.95 -12.42
C ALA A 106 -15.23 10.84 -10.97
N PRO A 107 -13.93 11.08 -10.67
CA PRO A 107 -13.44 10.98 -9.31
C PRO A 107 -14.16 11.94 -8.34
N GLU A 108 -14.72 11.40 -7.27
CA GLU A 108 -15.43 12.14 -6.22
C GLU A 108 -14.60 12.25 -4.93
N PRO A 109 -14.69 13.36 -4.19
CA PRO A 109 -14.00 13.51 -2.91
C PRO A 109 -14.59 12.55 -1.86
N VAL A 110 -13.72 11.86 -1.12
CA VAL A 110 -14.10 10.94 -0.04
C VAL A 110 -13.25 11.14 1.20
N GLU A 111 -13.78 10.73 2.35
CA GLU A 111 -13.03 10.55 3.60
C GLU A 111 -13.14 9.08 4.04
N LEU A 112 -12.04 8.34 3.91
CA LEU A 112 -11.99 6.91 4.27
C LEU A 112 -11.52 6.69 5.71
N LEU A 113 -10.75 7.61 6.26
CA LEU A 113 -10.22 7.48 7.61
C LEU A 113 -11.32 7.90 8.61
N PRO A 114 -11.72 7.03 9.55
CA PRO A 114 -12.73 7.36 10.53
C PRO A 114 -12.35 8.56 11.40
N GLU A 115 -13.25 9.53 11.51
CA GLU A 115 -13.10 10.62 12.46
C GLU A 115 -13.14 10.05 13.89
N GLY A 116 -12.11 10.32 14.69
CA GLY A 116 -12.04 9.91 16.09
C GLY A 116 -11.23 8.64 16.38
N LEU A 117 -10.78 7.90 15.36
CA LEU A 117 -9.86 6.79 15.57
C LEU A 117 -8.39 7.25 15.47
N PRO A 118 -7.53 6.88 16.43
CA PRO A 118 -6.12 7.30 16.44
C PRO A 118 -5.27 6.39 15.54
N VAL A 119 -5.50 6.44 14.23
CA VAL A 119 -4.88 5.53 13.25
C VAL A 119 -3.35 5.53 13.34
N GLU A 120 -2.73 6.70 13.49
CA GLU A 120 -1.28 6.83 13.64
C GLU A 120 -0.76 6.12 14.90
N ALA A 121 -1.49 6.22 16.02
CA ALA A 121 -1.10 5.57 17.27
C ALA A 121 -1.17 4.04 17.19
N LEU A 122 -1.95 3.49 16.25
CA LEU A 122 -1.98 2.06 15.98
C LEU A 122 -0.68 1.54 15.35
N SER A 123 0.27 2.40 14.97
CA SER A 123 1.64 1.96 14.60
C SER A 123 2.31 1.15 15.71
N LEU A 124 1.90 1.35 16.97
CA LEU A 124 2.33 0.56 18.11
C LEU A 124 2.18 -0.96 17.88
N ILE A 125 1.17 -1.41 17.13
CA ILE A 125 0.99 -2.82 16.77
C ILE A 125 2.17 -3.31 15.92
N LEU A 126 2.56 -2.53 14.90
CA LEU A 126 3.71 -2.83 14.04
C LEU A 126 4.99 -2.88 14.87
N GLU A 127 5.19 -1.90 15.74
CA GLU A 127 6.39 -1.77 16.56
C GLU A 127 6.54 -2.95 17.53
N ALA A 128 5.44 -3.34 18.20
CA ALA A 128 5.42 -4.48 19.11
C ALA A 128 5.70 -5.80 18.39
N GLU A 129 5.02 -6.05 17.26
CA GLU A 129 5.22 -7.28 16.49
C GLU A 129 6.63 -7.36 15.90
N ALA A 130 7.14 -6.25 15.37
CA ALA A 130 8.50 -6.18 14.83
C ALA A 130 9.56 -6.43 15.89
N ALA A 131 9.40 -5.85 17.08
CA ALA A 131 10.31 -6.10 18.20
C ALA A 131 10.26 -7.56 18.66
N ALA A 132 9.10 -8.21 18.62
CA ALA A 132 8.96 -9.62 18.93
C ALA A 132 9.61 -10.51 17.84
N ALA A 133 9.41 -10.19 16.56
CA ALA A 133 9.99 -10.94 15.44
C ALA A 133 11.53 -10.89 15.43
N PHE A 134 12.11 -9.76 15.86
CA PHE A 134 13.56 -9.54 15.91
C PHE A 134 14.10 -9.52 17.35
N ASP A 135 13.42 -10.15 18.31
CA ASP A 135 13.75 -10.08 19.74
C ASP A 135 15.20 -10.53 20.01
N GLU A 136 15.65 -11.61 19.38
CA GLU A 136 17.01 -12.13 19.53
C GLU A 136 18.07 -11.11 19.09
N LEU A 137 17.83 -10.37 18.01
CA LEU A 137 18.75 -9.37 17.47
C LEU A 137 19.00 -8.26 18.51
N THR A 138 17.94 -7.82 19.19
CA THR A 138 18.04 -6.83 20.25
C THR A 138 18.63 -7.40 21.54
N ARG A 139 18.23 -8.60 21.97
CA ARG A 139 18.74 -9.22 23.21
C ARG A 139 20.22 -9.58 23.15
N SER A 140 20.72 -9.90 21.95
CA SER A 140 22.14 -10.18 21.70
C SER A 140 22.95 -8.91 21.40
N ASN A 141 22.35 -7.71 21.42
CA ASN A 141 22.94 -6.43 20.99
C ASN A 141 23.45 -6.43 19.54
N ARG A 142 23.08 -7.41 18.72
CA ARG A 142 23.47 -7.47 17.30
C ARG A 142 22.73 -6.42 16.46
N ASP A 143 21.65 -5.86 16.98
CA ASP A 143 20.97 -4.70 16.40
C ASP A 143 21.88 -3.45 16.30
N THR A 144 22.98 -3.38 17.08
CA THR A 144 24.03 -2.34 16.95
C THR A 144 24.83 -2.44 15.64
N LEU A 145 24.83 -3.60 14.98
CA LEU A 145 25.50 -3.83 13.71
C LEU A 145 24.70 -3.27 12.51
N LEU A 146 23.43 -2.91 12.72
CA LEU A 146 22.61 -2.32 11.66
C LEU A 146 23.09 -0.90 11.33
N VAL A 147 23.14 -0.58 10.03
CA VAL A 147 23.69 0.69 9.52
C VAL A 147 22.93 1.91 10.05
N ARG A 148 21.60 1.83 10.15
CA ARG A 148 20.77 2.93 10.64
C ARG A 148 20.60 2.84 12.16
N GLN A 149 21.08 3.84 12.88
CA GLN A 149 21.02 3.92 14.36
C GLN A 149 20.39 5.22 14.88
N HIS A 150 19.78 6.05 14.03
CA HIS A 150 19.11 7.28 14.48
C HIS A 150 17.83 6.96 15.29
N ARG A 151 17.26 7.96 15.97
CA ARG A 151 16.09 7.82 16.88
C ARG A 151 14.96 6.93 16.32
N TYR A 152 14.58 7.12 15.07
CA TYR A 152 13.52 6.39 14.38
C TYR A 152 13.98 5.17 13.56
N ALA A 153 15.20 4.67 13.79
CA ALA A 153 15.70 3.48 13.13
C ALA A 153 15.21 2.21 13.85
N TRP A 154 15.05 1.12 13.09
CA TRP A 154 14.58 -0.16 13.60
C TRP A 154 15.25 -0.66 14.89
N PRO A 155 16.59 -0.61 15.06
CA PRO A 155 17.23 -1.00 16.33
C PRO A 155 16.65 -0.28 17.55
N ASN A 156 16.39 1.03 17.42
CA ASN A 156 15.87 1.83 18.52
C ASN A 156 14.38 1.59 18.72
N ILE A 157 13.61 1.41 17.65
CA ILE A 157 12.20 1.01 17.71
C ILE A 157 12.06 -0.33 18.43
N PHE A 158 12.87 -1.34 18.07
CA PHE A 158 12.84 -2.67 18.71
C PHE A 158 13.12 -2.57 20.20
N ARG A 159 14.13 -1.80 20.60
CA ARG A 159 14.46 -1.57 22.02
C ARG A 159 13.33 -0.90 22.78
N THR A 160 12.74 0.17 22.24
CA THR A 160 11.66 0.90 22.92
C THR A 160 10.35 0.12 22.95
N ALA A 161 10.05 -0.65 21.91
CA ALA A 161 8.83 -1.44 21.82
C ALA A 161 8.74 -2.53 22.89
N ARG A 162 9.86 -2.96 23.48
CA ARG A 162 9.86 -3.87 24.64
C ARG A 162 9.17 -3.29 25.88
N PHE A 163 8.97 -1.97 25.93
CA PHE A 163 8.26 -1.30 27.02
C PHE A 163 6.76 -1.13 26.75
N ILE A 164 6.26 -1.59 25.60
CA ILE A 164 4.83 -1.62 25.30
C ILE A 164 4.17 -2.69 26.18
N PRO A 165 3.25 -2.32 27.10
CA PRO A 165 2.54 -3.31 27.90
C PRO A 165 1.64 -4.17 27.01
N ALA A 166 1.53 -5.46 27.33
CA ALA A 166 0.62 -6.37 26.61
C ALA A 166 -0.83 -5.85 26.61
N VAL A 167 -1.26 -5.19 27.68
CA VAL A 167 -2.59 -4.56 27.76
C VAL A 167 -2.79 -3.52 26.65
N GLU A 168 -1.81 -2.64 26.43
CA GLU A 168 -1.90 -1.60 25.39
C GLU A 168 -1.90 -2.19 23.99
N TYR A 169 -1.15 -3.28 23.75
CA TYR A 169 -1.22 -4.02 22.48
C TYR A 169 -2.63 -4.60 22.25
N ILE A 170 -3.27 -5.15 23.28
CA ILE A 170 -4.65 -5.67 23.17
C ILE A 170 -5.65 -4.53 22.96
N GLN A 171 -5.51 -3.40 23.65
CA GLN A 171 -6.38 -2.24 23.43
C GLN A 171 -6.23 -1.67 22.02
N ALA A 172 -5.00 -1.57 21.52
CA ALA A 172 -4.73 -1.16 20.14
C ALA A 172 -5.42 -2.10 19.14
N ASN A 173 -5.43 -3.42 19.38
CA ASN A 173 -6.12 -4.38 18.50
C ASN A 173 -7.66 -4.26 18.56
N ARG A 174 -8.24 -3.83 19.69
CA ARG A 174 -9.68 -3.52 19.77
C ARG A 174 -10.03 -2.29 18.93
N ILE A 175 -9.23 -1.24 19.02
CA ILE A 175 -9.39 -0.05 18.17
C ILE A 175 -9.15 -0.40 16.70
N ARG A 176 -8.17 -1.27 16.41
CA ARG A 176 -7.95 -1.78 15.06
C ARG A 176 -9.18 -2.49 14.52
N TYR A 177 -9.88 -3.28 15.32
CA TYR A 177 -11.12 -3.93 14.89
C TYR A 177 -12.15 -2.89 14.41
N ASP A 178 -12.37 -1.82 15.18
CA ASP A 178 -13.28 -0.74 14.79
C ASP A 178 -12.81 -0.07 13.49
N LEU A 179 -11.51 0.19 13.36
CA LEU A 179 -10.91 0.70 12.12
C LEU A 179 -11.17 -0.23 10.92
N VAL A 180 -11.05 -1.55 11.08
CA VAL A 180 -11.33 -2.51 9.99
C VAL A 180 -12.79 -2.39 9.55
N GLN A 181 -13.72 -2.39 10.49
CA GLN A 181 -15.16 -2.31 10.20
C GLN A 181 -15.49 -1.00 9.48
N GLU A 182 -15.11 0.13 10.06
CA GLU A 182 -15.44 1.44 9.49
C GLU A 182 -14.76 1.70 8.14
N PHE A 183 -13.49 1.33 8.00
CA PHE A 183 -12.78 1.50 6.73
C PHE A 183 -13.42 0.65 5.63
N HIS A 184 -13.78 -0.60 5.93
CA HIS A 184 -14.45 -1.49 4.99
C HIS A 184 -15.83 -0.94 4.56
N GLU A 185 -16.62 -0.48 5.53
CA GLU A 185 -17.95 0.09 5.28
C GLU A 185 -17.90 1.34 4.39
N ARG A 186 -16.83 2.15 4.52
CA ARG A 186 -16.63 3.37 3.71
C ARG A 186 -16.11 3.03 2.31
N ILE A 187 -15.08 2.18 2.21
CA ILE A 187 -14.43 1.91 0.93
C ILE A 187 -15.30 1.08 -0.02
N LYS A 188 -16.18 0.19 0.49
CA LYS A 188 -17.08 -0.62 -0.35
C LYS A 188 -18.09 0.21 -1.18
N ALA A 189 -18.29 1.48 -0.83
CA ALA A 189 -19.07 2.43 -1.62
C ALA A 189 -18.37 2.82 -2.94
N TYR A 190 -17.08 2.50 -3.09
CA TYR A 190 -16.24 2.80 -4.24
C TYR A 190 -15.61 1.52 -4.77
N ASP A 191 -15.34 1.49 -6.06
CA ASP A 191 -14.62 0.38 -6.69
C ASP A 191 -13.10 0.57 -6.51
N VAL A 192 -12.65 1.84 -6.57
CA VAL A 192 -11.26 2.25 -6.34
C VAL A 192 -11.22 3.62 -5.68
N VAL A 193 -10.30 3.83 -4.73
CA VAL A 193 -10.02 5.17 -4.15
C VAL A 193 -8.58 5.57 -4.42
N VAL A 194 -8.36 6.78 -4.92
CA VAL A 194 -7.04 7.33 -5.24
C VAL A 194 -6.52 8.17 -4.08
N ALA A 195 -5.24 8.02 -3.73
CA ALA A 195 -4.60 8.82 -2.71
C ALA A 195 -3.11 9.09 -3.02
N PRO A 196 -2.57 10.27 -2.65
CA PRO A 196 -1.15 10.51 -2.51
C PRO A 196 -0.48 9.40 -1.71
N SER A 197 0.68 8.96 -2.18
CA SER A 197 1.33 7.79 -1.55
C SER A 197 1.85 8.08 -0.14
N PHE A 198 2.22 9.33 0.13
CA PHE A 198 2.90 9.72 1.37
C PHE A 198 2.42 11.05 1.99
N HIS A 199 1.41 11.72 1.42
CA HIS A 199 0.95 13.02 1.90
C HIS A 199 -0.47 12.97 2.48
N GLY A 200 -0.71 13.82 3.49
CA GLY A 200 -2.01 14.24 3.96
C GLY A 200 -2.96 13.13 4.43
N SER A 201 -2.45 11.91 4.64
CA SER A 201 -3.25 10.80 5.12
C SER A 201 -2.42 9.66 5.72
N SER A 202 -3.05 8.93 6.64
CA SER A 202 -2.57 7.64 7.15
C SER A 202 -3.03 6.45 6.33
N GLN A 203 -3.36 6.65 5.04
CA GLN A 203 -3.85 5.59 4.17
C GLN A 203 -2.90 4.39 4.12
N LEU A 204 -1.58 4.64 4.12
CA LEU A 204 -0.57 3.58 4.05
C LEU A 204 -0.63 2.69 5.31
N LEU A 205 -0.72 3.30 6.48
CA LEU A 205 -0.83 2.56 7.74
C LEU A 205 -2.20 1.90 7.85
N ALA A 206 -3.28 2.64 7.58
CA ALA A 206 -4.65 2.15 7.64
C ALA A 206 -4.84 0.91 6.76
N THR A 207 -4.43 0.95 5.51
CA THR A 207 -4.58 -0.17 4.58
C THR A 207 -3.66 -1.36 4.91
N ASN A 208 -2.63 -1.17 5.74
CA ASN A 208 -1.90 -2.25 6.37
C ASN A 208 -2.66 -2.87 7.53
N LEU A 209 -3.16 -2.05 8.44
CA LEU A 209 -4.00 -2.47 9.57
C LEU A 209 -5.28 -3.17 9.11
N THR A 210 -5.89 -2.74 8.02
CA THR A 210 -7.18 -3.28 7.54
C THR A 210 -7.03 -4.35 6.46
N GLY A 211 -5.81 -4.61 6.00
CA GLY A 211 -5.56 -5.64 5.00
C GLY A 211 -5.98 -5.28 3.56
N HIS A 212 -6.53 -4.09 3.29
CA HIS A 212 -7.01 -3.70 1.96
C HIS A 212 -5.88 -3.61 0.92
N PRO A 213 -6.09 -4.06 -0.34
CA PRO A 213 -5.08 -4.05 -1.37
C PRO A 213 -4.78 -2.62 -1.86
N VAL A 214 -3.53 -2.37 -2.22
CA VAL A 214 -3.09 -1.08 -2.79
C VAL A 214 -2.15 -1.32 -3.96
N VAL A 215 -2.39 -0.62 -5.07
CA VAL A 215 -1.49 -0.54 -6.21
C VAL A 215 -0.82 0.83 -6.22
N VAL A 216 0.50 0.85 -6.21
CA VAL A 216 1.30 2.07 -6.27
C VAL A 216 1.96 2.14 -7.64
N VAL A 217 1.71 3.23 -8.38
CA VAL A 217 2.25 3.44 -9.73
C VAL A 217 3.00 4.77 -9.83
N PRO A 218 3.97 4.89 -10.75
CA PRO A 218 4.61 6.18 -11.04
C PRO A 218 3.59 7.18 -11.60
N ASN A 219 3.62 8.42 -11.11
CA ASN A 219 2.74 9.51 -11.58
C ASN A 219 3.50 10.77 -12.03
N GLY A 220 4.83 10.70 -12.11
CA GLY A 220 5.66 11.83 -12.45
C GLY A 220 7.13 11.61 -12.13
N PHE A 221 7.91 12.62 -12.48
CA PHE A 221 9.34 12.73 -12.19
C PHE A 221 9.63 14.18 -11.82
N LYS A 222 10.36 14.38 -10.73
CA LYS A 222 10.83 15.70 -10.30
C LYS A 222 11.94 16.20 -11.25
N ASP A 223 12.33 17.45 -11.09
CA ASP A 223 13.36 18.09 -11.93
C ASP A 223 14.73 17.39 -11.82
N ASP A 224 15.03 16.78 -10.68
CA ASP A 224 16.22 15.95 -10.46
C ASP A 224 16.14 14.55 -11.11
N GLY A 225 15.05 14.27 -11.83
CA GLY A 225 14.77 12.99 -12.47
C GLY A 225 14.27 11.89 -11.53
N SER A 226 14.09 12.18 -10.23
CA SER A 226 13.60 11.19 -9.28
C SER A 226 12.07 10.97 -9.43
N PRO A 227 11.62 9.71 -9.39
CA PRO A 227 10.21 9.36 -9.60
C PRO A 227 9.30 9.73 -8.42
N THR A 228 8.06 10.08 -8.74
CA THR A 228 6.94 10.26 -7.79
C THR A 228 5.93 9.12 -7.97
N SER A 229 5.01 8.94 -7.00
CA SER A 229 3.98 7.90 -7.13
C SER A 229 2.63 8.29 -6.54
N ILE A 230 1.59 7.66 -7.07
CA ILE A 230 0.22 7.71 -6.56
C ILE A 230 -0.24 6.30 -6.15
N SER A 231 -1.15 6.22 -5.18
CA SER A 231 -1.76 4.97 -4.70
C SER A 231 -3.21 4.83 -5.15
N PHE A 232 -3.56 3.62 -5.56
CA PHE A 232 -4.93 3.17 -5.86
C PHE A 232 -5.30 2.11 -4.82
N LEU A 233 -6.28 2.41 -3.97
CA LEU A 233 -6.80 1.53 -2.92
C LEU A 233 -7.97 0.74 -3.49
N GLY A 234 -8.00 -0.57 -3.25
CA GLY A 234 -9.08 -1.45 -3.68
C GLY A 234 -9.85 -2.07 -2.50
N ASN A 235 -10.96 -2.73 -2.83
CA ASN A 235 -11.69 -3.56 -1.87
C ASN A 235 -10.94 -4.86 -1.57
N LEU A 236 -11.20 -5.43 -0.39
CA LEU A 236 -10.66 -6.75 -0.02
C LEU A 236 -11.03 -7.78 -1.09
N PHE A 237 -10.05 -8.58 -1.50
CA PHE A 237 -10.17 -9.65 -2.51
C PHE A 237 -10.52 -9.17 -3.93
N ASP A 238 -10.49 -7.87 -4.20
CA ASP A 238 -10.74 -7.29 -5.52
C ASP A 238 -9.47 -6.67 -6.12
N GLU A 239 -8.35 -7.41 -6.07
CA GLU A 239 -7.10 -6.95 -6.69
C GLU A 239 -7.28 -6.68 -8.19
N GLY A 240 -8.16 -7.43 -8.85
CA GLY A 240 -8.45 -7.34 -10.27
C GLY A 240 -8.86 -5.94 -10.71
N THR A 241 -9.87 -5.38 -10.05
CA THR A 241 -10.41 -4.05 -10.37
C THR A 241 -9.37 -2.96 -10.14
N VAL A 242 -8.71 -2.94 -8.98
CA VAL A 242 -7.72 -1.90 -8.66
C VAL A 242 -6.50 -1.95 -9.58
N LEU A 243 -6.03 -3.15 -9.96
CA LEU A 243 -4.96 -3.32 -10.94
C LEU A 243 -5.39 -2.85 -12.33
N ALA A 244 -6.64 -3.11 -12.73
CA ALA A 244 -7.15 -2.73 -14.05
C ALA A 244 -7.29 -1.20 -14.19
N VAL A 245 -7.80 -0.53 -13.16
CA VAL A 245 -7.87 0.95 -13.12
C VAL A 245 -6.45 1.56 -13.14
N ALA A 246 -5.53 1.03 -12.34
CA ALA A 246 -4.14 1.47 -12.34
C ALA A 246 -3.45 1.24 -13.70
N SER A 247 -3.75 0.12 -14.37
CA SER A 247 -3.24 -0.19 -15.71
C SER A 247 -3.76 0.80 -16.76
N ALA A 248 -5.05 1.15 -16.72
CA ALA A 248 -5.62 2.14 -17.63
C ALA A 248 -4.97 3.52 -17.44
N TYR A 249 -4.77 3.94 -16.20
CA TYR A 249 -4.04 5.17 -15.88
C TYR A 249 -2.60 5.14 -16.42
N GLN A 250 -1.91 4.02 -16.25
CA GLN A 250 -0.53 3.86 -16.70
C GLN A 250 -0.39 3.93 -18.21
N GLU A 251 -1.29 3.30 -18.96
CA GLU A 251 -1.28 3.39 -20.42
C GLU A 251 -1.52 4.82 -20.92
N ALA A 252 -2.39 5.58 -20.25
CA ALA A 252 -2.68 6.96 -20.59
C ALA A 252 -1.54 7.93 -20.25
N SER A 253 -0.86 7.71 -19.12
CA SER A 253 0.19 8.60 -18.62
C SER A 253 1.59 8.27 -19.13
N GLY A 254 1.88 7.00 -19.41
CA GLY A 254 3.15 6.53 -19.95
C GLY A 254 4.34 6.60 -18.98
N PHE A 255 4.17 7.05 -17.72
CA PHE A 255 5.29 7.19 -16.77
C PHE A 255 6.03 5.88 -16.51
N HIS A 256 5.29 4.78 -16.46
CA HIS A 256 5.84 3.43 -16.26
C HIS A 256 6.74 2.93 -17.42
N LYS A 257 6.72 3.61 -18.58
CA LYS A 257 7.55 3.29 -19.74
C LYS A 257 8.95 3.93 -19.65
N LYS A 258 9.15 4.90 -18.76
CA LYS A 258 10.44 5.55 -18.55
C LYS A 258 11.44 4.56 -17.95
N ARG A 259 12.67 4.60 -18.44
CA ARG A 259 13.78 3.78 -17.97
C ARG A 259 14.93 4.67 -17.50
N PRO A 260 15.70 4.25 -16.48
CA PRO A 260 16.94 4.94 -16.14
C PRO A 260 17.89 4.96 -17.35
N PRO A 261 18.69 6.03 -17.55
CA PRO A 261 19.51 6.23 -18.75
C PRO A 261 20.46 5.08 -19.10
N LEU A 262 20.93 4.31 -18.12
CA LEU A 262 21.82 3.16 -18.33
C LEU A 262 21.12 1.90 -18.87
N PHE A 263 19.78 1.93 -18.97
CA PHE A 263 18.95 0.77 -19.35
C PHE A 263 18.01 1.07 -20.53
N SER A 264 18.22 2.21 -21.22
CA SER A 264 17.49 2.62 -22.42
C SER A 264 18.16 2.20 -23.74
N GLY A 265 19.33 1.56 -23.70
CA GLY A 265 20.05 1.07 -24.89
C GLY A 265 19.42 -0.21 -25.45
N GLY A 266 18.50 -0.06 -26.40
CA GLY A 266 17.82 -1.16 -27.07
C GLY A 266 16.55 -0.75 -27.81
N GLN A 267 16.55 0.43 -28.44
CA GLN A 267 15.65 0.81 -29.53
C GLN A 267 16.47 1.49 -30.61
#